data_AF-W7TWG2-F1
#
_entry.id   AF-W7TWG2-F1
#
_cell.length_a   1.000
_cell.length_b   1.000
_cell.length_c   1.000
_cell.angle_alpha   90.00
_cell.angle_beta   90.00
_cell.angle_gamma   90.00
#
_symmetry.space_group_name_H-M   'P 1'
#
loop_
_entity.id
_entity.type
_entity.pdbx_description
1 polymer ?
#
loop_
_entity_poly.entity_id
_entity_poly.type
_entity_poly.pdbx_seq_one_letter_code
_entity_poly.pdbx_strand_id
1 'polypeptide(L)'
;MWMAWGGRLIRGTTSRKHSTSRQRLVHLSSHHLRCHLPCVYVHARHPCWLENPSCTMRRGRQRFHSTDLQKELACHPCLRHGSFMSMFGPIPKLTRHYLASVSSSRPSPPPPLTPRSSRFVESMPKAVQPYMRLARLDKPIGTYLLLWPGFWSLALAAAPGALPDWKLLAAFGVGTLVMRSAGCTVNDLWDRDLDKNVARTKHRPITSGEISVQNGVGFLGIQLLAGLGVLTQLNEYTIYLGMASVPLVLAYPLMKRWTDYPQLFLGITFNWGALMGWAATHGSCDWPIVLPLYASAVAWTVVYDTLYAHQDKRDDSRLGIRSTALTFGDSGTKPVLTGLSAAMVGGLLLVGIEADLSWHFYLGTGLTASHLAWQLITADLNCSSNLSARFESNKWVGGLVFGSIVAGRYFT
;
A
#
# COMPACT_ATOMS: atom_id res chain seq x y z
N MET A 1 11.63 -19.44 41.58
CA MET A 1 11.38 -20.19 42.84
C MET A 1 9.87 -20.15 43.07
N TRP A 2 9.24 -21.30 43.35
CA TRP A 2 7.76 -21.54 43.44
C TRP A 2 7.04 -21.47 42.06
N MET A 3 6.59 -22.59 41.47
CA MET A 3 5.51 -23.57 41.80
C MET A 3 4.15 -23.14 41.19
N ALA A 4 3.45 -23.84 40.28
CA ALA A 4 3.30 -25.25 39.83
C ALA A 4 2.06 -26.00 40.37
N TRP A 5 1.03 -26.14 39.51
CA TRP A 5 -0.12 -27.07 39.48
C TRP A 5 -0.54 -27.19 37.98
N GLY A 6 -1.27 -28.19 37.44
CA GLY A 6 -1.89 -29.40 38.00
C GLY A 6 -3.43 -29.34 38.02
N GLY A 7 -4.23 -30.23 37.39
CA GLY A 7 -4.01 -31.28 36.38
C GLY A 7 -5.28 -32.16 36.19
N ARG A 8 -5.37 -32.95 35.10
CA ARG A 8 -6.32 -34.07 34.79
C ARG A 8 -7.81 -33.83 34.41
N LEU A 9 -8.12 -34.18 33.14
CA LEU A 9 -8.92 -35.36 32.68
C LEU A 9 -10.22 -35.79 33.39
N ILE A 10 -11.35 -35.83 32.63
CA ILE A 10 -12.44 -36.82 32.72
C ILE A 10 -12.91 -37.22 31.29
N ARG A 11 -13.40 -38.47 31.11
CA ARG A 11 -13.96 -39.05 29.85
C ARG A 11 -15.48 -39.35 29.98
N GLY A 12 -16.19 -39.39 28.85
CA GLY A 12 -17.43 -40.15 28.62
C GLY A 12 -18.02 -39.83 27.22
N THR A 13 -18.20 -40.73 26.25
CA THR A 13 -19.22 -41.82 26.11
C THR A 13 -20.66 -41.30 26.22
N THR A 14 -21.62 -41.54 25.31
CA THR A 14 -21.69 -42.46 24.14
C THR A 14 -22.97 -42.18 23.31
N SER A 15 -23.01 -42.59 22.03
CA SER A 15 -24.10 -43.38 21.39
C SER A 15 -24.47 -42.98 19.94
N ARG A 16 -24.95 -43.99 19.18
CA ARG A 16 -25.28 -43.96 17.74
C ARG A 16 -26.77 -43.65 17.48
N LYS A 17 -27.11 -43.25 16.24
CA LYS A 17 -28.12 -43.95 15.42
C LYS A 17 -27.95 -43.67 13.91
N HIS A 18 -28.34 -44.66 13.09
CA HIS A 18 -28.27 -44.65 11.61
C HIS A 18 -29.60 -44.19 10.97
N SER A 19 -29.52 -43.57 9.78
CA SER A 19 -30.21 -44.01 8.55
C SER A 19 -29.86 -43.08 7.36
N THR A 20 -29.02 -43.49 6.40
CA THR A 20 -29.44 -44.01 5.08
C THR A 20 -30.56 -43.23 4.35
N SER A 21 -30.23 -42.53 3.25
CA SER A 21 -30.37 -43.10 1.88
C SER A 21 -30.40 -42.06 0.72
N ARG A 22 -30.14 -42.57 -0.49
CA ARG A 22 -30.44 -42.01 -1.83
C ARG A 22 -29.59 -40.86 -2.40
N GLN A 23 -28.58 -41.29 -3.16
CA GLN A 23 -28.10 -40.61 -4.36
C GLN A 23 -29.25 -40.28 -5.34
N ARG A 24 -29.10 -39.18 -6.10
CA ARG A 24 -29.58 -39.10 -7.49
C ARG A 24 -28.51 -38.45 -8.35
N LEU A 25 -28.13 -39.12 -9.44
CA LEU A 25 -27.44 -38.49 -10.55
C LEU A 25 -28.41 -37.51 -11.23
N VAL A 26 -27.88 -36.41 -11.76
CA VAL A 26 -28.55 -35.64 -12.82
C VAL A 26 -27.65 -35.69 -14.06
N HIS A 27 -28.23 -36.12 -15.16
CA HIS A 27 -27.55 -36.32 -16.44
C HIS A 27 -27.24 -34.99 -17.14
N LEU A 28 -26.07 -34.90 -17.76
CA LEU A 28 -25.85 -33.98 -18.86
C LEU A 28 -26.65 -34.43 -20.08
N SER A 29 -27.29 -33.48 -20.77
CA SER A 29 -27.66 -33.60 -22.18
C SER A 29 -27.62 -32.22 -22.85
N SER A 30 -27.15 -32.20 -24.08
CA SER A 30 -26.85 -31.00 -24.87
C SER A 30 -27.75 -30.95 -26.11
N HIS A 31 -28.36 -29.81 -26.43
CA HIS A 31 -28.89 -29.55 -27.78
C HIS A 31 -28.79 -28.08 -28.20
N HIS A 32 -28.56 -27.87 -29.49
CA HIS A 32 -28.41 -26.57 -30.15
C HIS A 32 -29.74 -25.82 -30.34
N LEU A 33 -29.73 -24.47 -30.48
CA LEU A 33 -29.87 -23.75 -31.77
C LEU A 33 -30.28 -22.26 -31.60
N ARG A 34 -29.63 -21.42 -32.43
CA ARG A 34 -30.07 -20.15 -33.07
C ARG A 34 -30.26 -18.85 -32.26
N CYS A 35 -29.60 -17.84 -32.82
CA CYS A 35 -29.70 -16.41 -32.56
C CYS A 35 -31.09 -15.84 -32.88
N HIS A 36 -31.45 -14.76 -32.17
CA HIS A 36 -32.09 -13.59 -32.79
C HIS A 36 -31.58 -12.31 -32.11
N LEU A 37 -31.07 -11.38 -32.92
CA LEU A 37 -30.88 -9.97 -32.57
C LEU A 37 -32.17 -9.20 -32.88
N PRO A 38 -32.36 -8.02 -32.28
CA PRO A 38 -32.24 -6.82 -33.10
C PRO A 38 -31.31 -5.74 -32.51
N CYS A 39 -30.70 -4.97 -33.40
CA CYS A 39 -29.88 -3.80 -33.06
C CYS A 39 -30.74 -2.56 -32.78
N VAL A 40 -30.25 -1.69 -31.89
CA VAL A 40 -30.46 -0.23 -32.00
C VAL A 40 -29.09 0.45 -31.84
N TYR A 41 -28.81 1.39 -32.74
CA TYR A 41 -27.55 2.14 -32.85
C TYR A 41 -27.53 3.38 -31.94
N VAL A 42 -26.34 3.91 -31.61
CA VAL A 42 -25.91 5.30 -31.97
C VAL A 42 -24.45 5.60 -31.52
N HIS A 43 -23.67 6.09 -32.50
CA HIS A 43 -22.33 6.72 -32.55
C HIS A 43 -21.38 6.93 -31.35
N ALA A 44 -20.11 6.54 -31.59
CA ALA A 44 -18.92 7.41 -31.70
C ALA A 44 -17.83 6.70 -32.57
N ARG A 45 -17.49 7.13 -33.81
CA ARG A 45 -16.40 8.07 -34.20
C ARG A 45 -15.13 7.95 -33.33
N HIS A 46 -13.90 7.67 -33.78
CA HIS A 46 -13.27 7.58 -35.13
C HIS A 46 -12.07 6.54 -35.11
N PRO A 47 -11.33 6.26 -36.21
CA PRO A 47 -10.77 4.92 -36.46
C PRO A 47 -9.28 4.69 -36.09
N CYS A 48 -8.93 3.41 -35.90
CA CYS A 48 -7.55 2.93 -35.94
C CYS A 48 -6.99 2.96 -37.37
N TRP A 49 -5.80 3.53 -37.54
CA TRP A 49 -4.98 3.34 -38.75
C TRP A 49 -3.84 2.36 -38.46
N LEU A 50 -3.81 1.26 -39.20
CA LEU A 50 -2.72 0.30 -39.26
C LEU A 50 -1.92 0.56 -40.54
N GLU A 51 -0.71 1.10 -40.42
CA GLU A 51 0.27 1.09 -41.50
C GLU A 51 1.65 0.65 -40.99
N ASN A 52 2.26 -0.28 -41.72
CA ASN A 52 3.51 -0.93 -41.37
C ASN A 52 4.32 -1.19 -42.65
N PRO A 53 5.51 -0.60 -42.81
CA PRO A 53 6.43 -1.01 -43.87
C PRO A 53 7.79 -1.48 -43.32
N SER A 54 7.96 -2.81 -43.31
CA SER A 54 9.13 -3.54 -43.81
C SER A 54 10.52 -2.86 -43.75
N CYS A 55 11.35 -3.27 -42.79
CA CYS A 55 12.77 -2.90 -42.75
C CYS A 55 13.65 -3.99 -43.40
N THR A 56 14.34 -3.66 -44.50
CA THR A 56 15.31 -4.54 -45.16
C THR A 56 16.71 -4.35 -44.60
N MET A 57 17.39 -5.45 -44.24
CA MET A 57 18.80 -5.41 -43.81
C MET A 57 19.72 -4.95 -44.95
N ARG A 58 20.62 -4.00 -44.66
CA ARG A 58 21.93 -3.90 -45.30
C ARG A 58 23.03 -3.82 -44.24
N ARG A 59 24.12 -4.55 -44.45
CA ARG A 59 25.24 -4.65 -43.51
C ARG A 59 25.96 -3.30 -43.37
N GLY A 60 26.18 -2.86 -42.13
CA GLY A 60 27.10 -1.78 -41.77
C GLY A 60 27.57 -2.00 -40.33
N ARG A 61 28.89 -2.08 -40.10
CA ARG A 61 29.45 -2.23 -38.75
C ARG A 61 29.29 -0.92 -37.97
N GLN A 62 28.65 -0.97 -36.80
CA GLN A 62 29.04 -0.16 -35.63
C GLN A 62 28.41 -0.77 -34.37
N ARG A 63 29.21 -0.91 -33.29
CA ARG A 63 28.72 -1.39 -31.99
C ARG A 63 28.25 -0.19 -31.17
N PHE A 64 26.99 -0.19 -30.77
CA PHE A 64 26.51 0.54 -29.59
C PHE A 64 25.45 -0.33 -28.89
N HIS A 65 25.66 -0.64 -27.60
CA HIS A 65 24.66 -1.34 -26.80
C HIS A 65 23.58 -0.35 -26.36
N SER A 66 22.43 -0.40 -27.03
CA SER A 66 21.22 0.33 -26.68
C SER A 66 20.20 -0.64 -26.08
N THR A 67 20.12 -0.73 -24.75
CA THR A 67 19.12 -1.56 -24.04
C THR A 67 18.22 -0.79 -23.08
N ASP A 68 18.47 0.50 -22.85
CA ASP A 68 17.76 1.25 -21.79
C ASP A 68 16.56 2.06 -22.29
N LEU A 69 16.54 2.55 -23.54
CA LEU A 69 15.46 3.42 -24.02
C LEU A 69 14.13 2.70 -24.35
N GLN A 70 14.13 1.37 -24.47
CA GLN A 70 12.94 0.58 -24.83
C GLN A 70 12.11 0.09 -23.63
N LYS A 71 12.60 0.20 -22.39
CA LYS A 71 11.88 -0.32 -21.21
C LYS A 71 10.89 0.66 -20.59
N GLU A 72 11.07 1.97 -20.73
CA GLU A 72 10.12 2.97 -20.20
C GLU A 72 8.82 3.08 -21.03
N LEU A 73 8.88 2.82 -22.34
CA LEU A 73 7.73 2.95 -23.25
C LEU A 73 6.74 1.75 -23.21
N ALA A 74 7.04 0.71 -22.43
CA ALA A 74 6.30 -0.56 -22.44
C ALA A 74 5.10 -0.64 -21.47
N CYS A 75 4.70 0.47 -20.81
CA CYS A 75 3.65 0.47 -19.78
C CYS A 75 2.21 0.59 -20.30
N HIS A 76 1.95 0.38 -21.59
CA HIS A 76 0.59 0.37 -22.17
C HIS A 76 0.15 -1.07 -22.53
N PRO A 77 -0.98 -1.57 -21.99
CA PRO A 77 -1.41 -2.94 -22.21
C PRO A 77 -2.26 -3.11 -23.48
N CYS A 78 -1.62 -3.37 -24.62
CA CYS A 78 -2.26 -3.96 -25.80
C CYS A 78 -1.24 -4.81 -26.58
N LEU A 79 -1.73 -5.78 -27.37
CA LEU A 79 -0.97 -6.66 -28.29
C LEU A 79 -0.21 -7.85 -27.65
N ARG A 80 -0.98 -8.81 -27.12
CA ARG A 80 -0.64 -10.24 -27.24
C ARG A 80 -1.85 -11.03 -27.76
N HIS A 81 -1.91 -11.19 -29.08
CA HIS A 81 -2.26 -12.43 -29.79
C HIS A 81 -2.32 -12.14 -31.29
N GLY A 82 -1.32 -12.62 -32.03
CA GLY A 82 -1.27 -12.56 -33.49
C GLY A 82 -1.40 -13.97 -34.05
N SER A 83 -2.59 -14.30 -34.55
CA SER A 83 -2.84 -15.47 -35.39
C SER A 83 -3.82 -15.06 -36.47
N PHE A 84 -3.33 -14.73 -37.69
CA PHE A 84 -4.00 -15.10 -38.96
C PHE A 84 -3.21 -14.68 -40.21
N MET A 85 -3.37 -15.51 -41.25
CA MET A 85 -3.21 -15.26 -42.69
C MET A 85 -1.88 -14.75 -43.25
N SER A 86 -1.14 -15.70 -43.82
CA SER A 86 -0.46 -15.52 -45.10
C SER A 86 -1.47 -15.26 -46.23
N MET A 87 -1.35 -14.14 -46.95
CA MET A 87 -1.71 -13.97 -48.37
C MET A 87 -1.27 -12.56 -48.85
N PHE A 88 -1.30 -12.35 -50.17
CA PHE A 88 -0.90 -11.15 -50.93
C PHE A 88 0.60 -10.99 -51.23
N GLY A 89 0.89 -10.80 -52.53
CA GLY A 89 2.22 -10.63 -53.10
C GLY A 89 2.69 -9.16 -53.17
N PRO A 90 3.83 -8.90 -53.85
CA PRO A 90 4.53 -7.61 -53.76
C PRO A 90 3.82 -6.46 -54.52
N ILE A 91 3.75 -5.30 -53.88
CA ILE A 91 3.14 -4.07 -54.42
C ILE A 91 4.18 -3.28 -55.26
N PRO A 92 3.81 -2.67 -56.41
CA PRO A 92 4.74 -1.92 -57.27
C PRO A 92 5.27 -0.61 -56.65
N LYS A 93 6.47 -0.19 -57.08
CA LYS A 93 7.16 1.02 -56.62
C LYS A 93 6.65 2.30 -57.32
N LEU A 94 5.57 2.92 -56.86
CA LEU A 94 5.17 4.24 -57.42
C LEU A 94 4.49 5.22 -56.44
N THR A 95 4.94 5.27 -55.18
CA THR A 95 4.42 6.24 -54.18
C THR A 95 5.53 6.79 -53.28
N ARG A 96 6.58 7.39 -53.86
CA ARG A 96 7.75 7.89 -53.10
C ARG A 96 7.95 9.42 -53.09
N HIS A 97 6.98 10.20 -53.57
CA HIS A 97 7.08 11.67 -53.69
C HIS A 97 5.93 12.46 -53.04
N TYR A 98 5.02 11.82 -52.30
CA TYR A 98 3.90 12.51 -51.63
C TYR A 98 3.97 12.55 -50.09
N LEU A 99 5.04 11.99 -49.48
CA LEU A 99 5.23 11.88 -48.02
C LEU A 99 6.33 12.79 -47.47
N ALA A 100 6.74 13.83 -48.21
CA ALA A 100 7.92 14.64 -47.91
C ALA A 100 7.64 16.03 -47.28
N SER A 101 6.38 16.37 -46.97
CA SER A 101 6.00 17.74 -46.53
C SER A 101 5.19 17.83 -45.24
N VAL A 102 4.84 16.73 -44.56
CA VAL A 102 4.12 16.78 -43.27
C VAL A 102 5.12 16.96 -42.12
N SER A 103 5.60 18.20 -41.97
CA SER A 103 6.13 18.68 -40.68
C SER A 103 4.98 19.27 -39.88
N SER A 104 4.50 18.54 -38.87
CA SER A 104 3.63 19.11 -37.83
C SER A 104 3.90 18.42 -36.51
N SER A 105 4.32 19.21 -35.53
CA SER A 105 4.55 18.86 -34.13
C SER A 105 3.58 17.81 -33.58
N ARG A 106 4.11 16.72 -33.00
CA ARG A 106 3.33 15.94 -32.03
C ARG A 106 2.98 16.89 -30.86
N PRO A 107 1.71 17.01 -30.44
CA PRO A 107 1.41 17.71 -29.20
C PRO A 107 2.18 17.04 -28.06
N SER A 108 2.82 17.83 -27.20
CA SER A 108 3.44 17.32 -25.99
C SER A 108 2.39 16.56 -25.17
N PRO A 109 2.75 15.45 -24.51
CA PRO A 109 1.84 14.81 -23.58
C PRO A 109 1.40 15.83 -22.53
N PRO A 110 0.12 15.85 -22.13
CA PRO A 110 -0.34 16.80 -21.12
C PRO A 110 0.50 16.66 -19.85
N PRO A 111 0.87 17.77 -19.19
CA PRO A 111 1.71 17.71 -18.00
C PRO A 111 1.05 16.80 -16.95
N PRO A 112 1.83 15.99 -16.20
CA PRO A 112 1.29 15.11 -15.18
C PRO A 112 0.38 15.87 -14.23
N LEU A 113 -0.81 15.33 -13.94
CA LEU A 113 -1.75 15.96 -13.02
C LEU A 113 -1.12 16.07 -11.63
N THR A 114 -0.73 17.29 -11.25
CA THR A 114 -0.20 17.57 -9.91
C THR A 114 -1.24 17.19 -8.84
N PRO A 115 -0.90 16.34 -7.85
CA PRO A 115 -1.83 15.94 -6.80
C PRO A 115 -2.40 17.14 -6.04
N ARG A 116 -3.64 17.03 -5.57
CA ARG A 116 -4.32 18.11 -4.81
C ARG A 116 -3.53 18.54 -3.57
N SER A 117 -2.85 17.61 -2.91
CA SER A 117 -1.93 17.87 -1.79
C SER A 117 -0.71 18.69 -2.21
N SER A 118 -0.09 18.39 -3.35
CA SER A 118 1.00 19.19 -3.92
C SER A 118 0.54 20.61 -4.24
N ARG A 119 -0.63 20.76 -4.91
CA ARG A 119 -1.23 22.08 -5.19
C ARG A 119 -1.53 22.90 -3.94
N PHE A 120 -1.96 22.24 -2.86
CA PHE A 120 -2.15 22.90 -1.57
C PHE A 120 -0.83 23.45 -1.02
N VAL A 121 0.25 22.65 -1.03
CA VAL A 121 1.59 23.13 -0.64
C VAL A 121 2.09 24.26 -1.55
N GLU A 122 1.90 24.14 -2.87
CA GLU A 122 2.28 25.16 -3.87
C GLU A 122 1.51 26.49 -3.68
N SER A 123 0.31 26.46 -3.11
CA SER A 123 -0.51 27.65 -2.82
C SER A 123 -0.10 28.41 -1.56
N MET A 124 0.72 27.80 -0.68
CA MET A 124 1.16 28.41 0.57
C MET A 124 2.34 29.37 0.37
N PRO A 125 2.62 30.30 1.31
CA PRO A 125 3.73 31.25 1.17
C PRO A 125 5.07 30.55 0.91
N LYS A 126 5.88 31.08 -0.02
CA LYS A 126 7.14 30.46 -0.48
C LYS A 126 8.11 30.05 0.64
N ALA A 127 8.14 30.81 1.74
CA ALA A 127 8.98 30.50 2.91
C ALA A 127 8.54 29.22 3.68
N VAL A 128 7.26 28.83 3.58
CA VAL A 128 6.66 27.71 4.31
C VAL A 128 6.64 26.42 3.47
N GLN A 129 6.60 26.53 2.13
CA GLN A 129 6.55 25.37 1.22
C GLN A 129 7.67 24.34 1.45
N PRO A 130 8.95 24.72 1.70
CA PRO A 130 10.00 23.74 2.02
C PRO A 130 9.68 22.94 3.28
N TYR A 131 9.18 23.57 4.35
CA TYR A 131 8.84 22.87 5.60
C TYR A 131 7.63 21.94 5.43
N MET A 132 6.66 22.32 4.60
CA MET A 132 5.53 21.43 4.27
C MET A 132 5.95 20.23 3.41
N ARG A 133 6.91 20.39 2.49
CA ARG A 133 7.54 19.29 1.74
C ARG A 133 8.41 18.40 2.64
N LEU A 134 9.12 18.99 3.62
CA LEU A 134 9.86 18.26 4.65
C LEU A 134 8.93 17.39 5.51
N ALA A 135 7.80 17.96 5.94
CA ALA A 135 6.70 17.28 6.62
C ALA A 135 5.88 16.30 5.73
N ARG A 136 6.16 16.22 4.42
CA ARG A 136 5.44 15.42 3.41
C ARG A 136 3.95 15.70 3.28
N LEU A 137 3.52 16.94 3.52
CA LEU A 137 2.13 17.36 3.31
C LEU A 137 1.73 17.31 1.82
N ASP A 138 2.70 17.32 0.91
CA ASP A 138 2.50 17.08 -0.53
C ASP A 138 2.17 15.60 -0.84
N LYS A 139 2.57 14.65 0.01
CA LYS A 139 2.47 13.19 -0.20
C LYS A 139 1.84 12.49 1.03
N PRO A 140 0.55 12.74 1.31
CA PRO A 140 -0.10 12.36 2.58
C PRO A 140 -0.35 10.86 2.77
N ILE A 141 -0.04 10.00 1.78
CA ILE A 141 -0.24 8.55 1.88
C ILE A 141 0.41 7.96 3.14
N GLY A 142 1.63 8.38 3.48
CA GLY A 142 2.31 7.94 4.70
C GLY A 142 1.59 8.32 6.00
N THR A 143 0.83 9.42 6.00
CA THR A 143 0.02 9.85 7.16
C THR A 143 -1.20 8.95 7.32
N TYR A 144 -1.91 8.65 6.23
CA TYR A 144 -3.05 7.71 6.29
C TYR A 144 -2.62 6.33 6.80
N LEU A 145 -1.48 5.82 6.33
CA LEU A 145 -0.98 4.50 6.75
C LEU A 145 -0.62 4.42 8.24
N LEU A 146 -0.13 5.52 8.84
CA LEU A 146 0.09 5.61 10.29
C LEU A 146 -1.22 5.83 11.08
N LEU A 147 -2.22 6.43 10.44
CA LEU A 147 -3.50 6.81 11.08
C LEU A 147 -4.42 5.62 11.31
N TRP A 148 -4.59 4.80 10.26
CA TRP A 148 -5.60 3.76 10.23
C TRP A 148 -5.52 2.75 11.38
N PRO A 149 -4.35 2.23 11.78
CA PRO A 149 -4.25 1.27 12.88
C PRO A 149 -4.78 1.83 14.21
N GLY A 150 -4.52 3.12 14.51
CA GLY A 150 -5.06 3.79 15.68
C GLY A 150 -6.57 4.03 15.60
N PHE A 151 -7.06 4.41 14.42
CA PHE A 151 -8.49 4.60 14.17
C PHE A 151 -9.28 3.29 14.25
N TRP A 152 -8.73 2.17 13.76
CA TRP A 152 -9.32 0.84 13.92
C TRP A 152 -9.49 0.48 15.39
N SER A 153 -8.45 0.71 16.19
CA SER A 153 -8.43 0.40 17.63
C SER A 153 -9.38 1.30 18.43
N LEU A 154 -9.47 2.59 18.11
CA LEU A 154 -10.47 3.52 18.67
C LEU A 154 -11.91 3.13 18.32
N ALA A 155 -12.16 2.67 17.09
CA ALA A 155 -13.49 2.22 16.66
C ALA A 155 -13.89 0.89 17.30
N LEU A 156 -12.95 -0.04 17.51
CA LEU A 156 -13.19 -1.26 18.28
C LEU A 156 -13.53 -0.96 19.74
N ALA A 157 -12.89 0.06 20.30
CA ALA A 157 -13.05 0.48 21.69
C ALA A 157 -14.30 1.33 21.96
N ALA A 158 -15.12 1.63 20.94
CA ALA A 158 -16.44 2.21 21.15
C ALA A 158 -17.39 1.17 21.80
N ALA A 159 -18.34 1.65 22.61
CA ALA A 159 -19.40 0.80 23.14
C ALA A 159 -20.29 0.23 22.02
N PRO A 160 -20.94 -0.94 22.21
CA PRO A 160 -21.97 -1.44 21.28
C PRO A 160 -23.04 -0.38 21.01
N GLY A 161 -23.47 -0.26 19.75
CA GLY A 161 -24.40 0.79 19.31
C GLY A 161 -23.85 2.22 19.30
N ALA A 162 -22.58 2.46 19.64
CA ALA A 162 -21.95 3.78 19.66
C ALA A 162 -20.93 3.99 18.54
N LEU A 163 -20.70 5.26 18.18
CA LEU A 163 -19.59 5.67 17.33
C LEU A 163 -18.34 5.93 18.17
N PRO A 164 -17.12 5.79 17.60
CA PRO A 164 -15.87 6.19 18.26
C PRO A 164 -15.89 7.66 18.71
N ASP A 165 -15.25 7.94 19.87
CA ASP A 165 -15.11 9.30 20.39
C ASP A 165 -14.37 10.19 19.38
N TRP A 166 -15.08 11.20 18.87
CA TRP A 166 -14.55 12.16 17.89
C TRP A 166 -13.36 12.97 18.43
N LYS A 167 -13.26 13.19 19.75
CA LYS A 167 -12.13 13.88 20.38
C LYS A 167 -10.88 13.02 20.33
N LEU A 168 -11.00 11.72 20.63
CA LEU A 168 -9.89 10.78 20.53
C LEU A 168 -9.47 10.57 19.05
N LEU A 169 -10.43 10.48 18.12
CA LEU A 169 -10.13 10.47 16.68
C LEU A 169 -9.41 11.75 16.24
N ALA A 170 -9.83 12.93 16.72
CA ALA A 170 -9.15 14.19 16.41
C ALA A 170 -7.73 14.23 17.01
N ALA A 171 -7.56 13.80 18.27
CA ALA A 171 -6.25 13.73 18.92
C ALA A 171 -5.30 12.77 18.20
N PHE A 172 -5.74 11.55 17.87
CA PHE A 172 -4.96 10.59 17.09
C PHE A 172 -4.68 11.09 15.66
N GLY A 173 -5.62 11.83 15.04
CA GLY A 173 -5.46 12.46 13.75
C GLY A 173 -4.35 13.51 13.73
N VAL A 174 -4.37 14.44 14.69
CA VAL A 174 -3.34 15.48 14.85
C VAL A 174 -2.01 14.85 15.26
N GLY A 175 -2.01 13.95 16.25
CA GLY A 175 -0.81 13.24 16.71
C GLY A 175 -0.14 12.46 15.59
N THR A 176 -0.91 11.71 14.80
CA THR A 176 -0.42 11.00 13.61
C THR A 176 0.18 11.95 12.57
N LEU A 177 -0.50 13.04 12.24
CA LEU A 177 0.01 14.03 11.27
C LEU A 177 1.35 14.61 11.71
N VAL A 178 1.43 15.03 12.98
CA VAL A 178 2.63 15.62 13.58
C VAL A 178 3.77 14.60 13.67
N MET A 179 3.52 13.40 14.21
CA MET A 179 4.54 12.38 14.38
C MET A 179 5.00 11.76 13.05
N ARG A 180 4.11 11.66 12.04
CA ARG A 180 4.52 11.28 10.68
C ARG A 180 5.46 12.32 10.09
N SER A 181 5.19 13.60 10.30
CA SER A 181 6.02 14.71 9.85
C SER A 181 7.36 14.76 10.58
N ALA A 182 7.38 14.49 11.90
CA ALA A 182 8.59 14.34 12.71
C ALA A 182 9.48 13.21 12.18
N GLY A 183 8.92 12.01 11.98
CA GLY A 183 9.67 10.88 11.42
C GLY A 183 10.23 11.15 10.02
N CYS A 184 9.53 11.94 9.19
CA CYS A 184 10.08 12.36 7.90
C CYS A 184 11.20 13.40 8.02
N THR A 185 11.12 14.31 8.98
CA THR A 185 12.17 15.29 9.27
C THR A 185 13.43 14.59 9.80
N VAL A 186 13.29 13.63 10.70
CA VAL A 186 14.38 12.77 11.20
C VAL A 186 15.04 12.00 10.05
N ASN A 187 14.26 11.37 9.17
CA ASN A 187 14.81 10.64 8.03
C ASN A 187 15.58 11.56 7.07
N ASP A 188 15.05 12.75 6.75
CA ASP A 188 15.73 13.72 5.87
C ASP A 188 17.00 14.32 6.51
N LEU A 189 17.07 14.39 7.85
CA LEU A 189 18.28 14.77 8.59
C LEU A 189 19.35 13.67 8.59
N TRP A 190 18.97 12.41 8.82
CA TRP A 190 19.92 11.28 8.88
C TRP A 190 20.40 10.82 7.50
N ASP A 191 19.49 10.69 6.52
CA ASP A 191 19.80 10.15 5.20
C ASP A 191 20.35 11.22 4.23
N ARG A 192 20.47 12.49 4.66
CA ARG A 192 20.88 13.66 3.83
C ARG A 192 22.01 13.36 2.84
N ASP A 193 23.08 12.74 3.29
CA ASP A 193 24.28 12.51 2.46
C ASP A 193 24.17 11.27 1.57
N LEU A 194 23.27 10.34 1.87
CA LEU A 194 22.87 9.24 1.00
C LEU A 194 21.89 9.74 -0.07
N ASP A 195 20.89 10.53 0.33
CA ASP A 195 19.83 11.06 -0.53
C ASP A 195 20.36 11.94 -1.67
N LYS A 196 21.51 12.61 -1.50
CA LYS A 196 22.20 13.35 -2.60
C LYS A 196 22.49 12.46 -3.81
N ASN A 197 22.71 11.17 -3.60
CA ASN A 197 23.13 10.21 -4.62
C ASN A 197 21.95 9.44 -5.24
N VAL A 198 20.72 9.63 -4.75
CA VAL A 198 19.52 8.88 -5.18
C VAL A 198 18.58 9.80 -5.98
N ALA A 199 18.26 9.41 -7.21
CA ALA A 199 17.51 10.24 -8.16
C ALA A 199 16.15 10.71 -7.63
N ARG A 200 15.48 9.87 -6.83
CA ARG A 200 14.16 10.11 -6.22
C ARG A 200 14.20 11.10 -5.05
N THR A 201 15.34 11.29 -4.39
CA THR A 201 15.43 11.96 -3.08
C THR A 201 16.45 13.09 -3.00
N LYS A 202 17.31 13.27 -4.00
CA LYS A 202 18.23 14.42 -4.16
C LYS A 202 17.56 15.80 -4.08
N HIS A 203 16.25 15.88 -4.30
CA HIS A 203 15.44 17.10 -4.25
C HIS A 203 14.70 17.33 -2.91
N ARG A 204 14.98 16.54 -1.87
CA ARG A 204 14.41 16.77 -0.52
C ARG A 204 14.94 18.09 0.06
N PRO A 205 14.15 18.88 0.83
CA PRO A 205 14.51 20.25 1.21
C PRO A 205 15.84 20.42 1.97
N ILE A 206 16.19 19.47 2.85
CA ILE A 206 17.48 19.49 3.58
C ILE A 206 18.63 19.05 2.67
N THR A 207 18.38 18.08 1.80
CA THR A 207 19.34 17.52 0.84
C THR A 207 19.74 18.52 -0.24
N SER A 208 18.79 19.31 -0.73
CA SER A 208 18.98 20.36 -1.74
C SER A 208 19.45 21.71 -1.17
N GLY A 209 19.44 21.87 0.15
CA GLY A 209 19.83 23.12 0.83
C GLY A 209 18.74 24.20 0.89
N GLU A 210 17.49 23.89 0.53
CA GLU A 210 16.34 24.78 0.75
C GLU A 210 16.08 25.06 2.25
N ILE A 211 16.45 24.09 3.12
CA ILE A 211 16.38 24.20 4.58
C ILE A 211 17.75 23.87 5.16
N SER A 212 18.29 24.75 6.01
CA SER A 212 19.53 24.47 6.76
C SER A 212 19.33 23.38 7.80
N VAL A 213 20.40 22.66 8.16
CA VAL A 213 20.33 21.59 9.18
C VAL A 213 19.80 22.14 10.52
N GLN A 214 20.23 23.34 10.92
CA GLN A 214 19.76 24.00 12.15
C GLN A 214 18.25 24.25 12.11
N ASN A 215 17.72 24.74 10.99
CA ASN A 215 16.28 24.97 10.82
C ASN A 215 15.49 23.65 10.78
N GLY A 216 16.05 22.59 10.19
CA GLY A 216 15.46 21.25 10.21
C GLY A 216 15.36 20.67 11.63
N VAL A 217 16.40 20.85 12.45
CA VAL A 217 16.41 20.45 13.87
C VAL A 217 15.43 21.29 14.69
N GLY A 218 15.37 22.60 14.47
CA GLY A 218 14.38 23.48 15.13
C GLY A 218 12.93 23.09 14.80
N PHE A 219 12.66 22.79 13.52
CA PHE A 219 11.35 22.32 13.07
C PHE A 219 10.98 20.95 13.66
N LEU A 220 11.94 20.03 13.75
CA LEU A 220 11.77 18.76 14.46
C LEU A 220 11.42 18.99 15.94
N GLY A 221 12.09 19.92 16.62
CA GLY A 221 11.78 20.30 18.00
C GLY A 221 10.32 20.75 18.17
N ILE A 222 9.83 21.61 17.27
CA ILE A 222 8.42 22.05 17.25
C ILE A 222 7.47 20.86 17.04
N GLN A 223 7.78 19.95 16.12
CA GLN A 223 6.96 18.76 15.87
C GLN A 223 6.93 17.81 17.08
N LEU A 224 8.06 17.57 17.73
CA LEU A 224 8.14 16.71 18.92
C LEU A 224 7.42 17.33 20.12
N LEU A 225 7.51 18.64 20.32
CA LEU A 225 6.75 19.35 21.36
C LEU A 225 5.23 19.30 21.09
N ALA A 226 4.80 19.47 19.84
CA ALA A 226 3.39 19.31 19.48
C ALA A 226 2.90 17.87 19.66
N GLY A 227 3.72 16.88 19.30
CA GLY A 227 3.43 15.45 19.52
C GLY A 227 3.32 15.10 21.01
N LEU A 228 4.23 15.62 21.84
CA LEU A 228 4.17 15.49 23.30
C LEU A 228 2.90 16.16 23.87
N GLY A 229 2.55 17.35 23.39
CA GLY A 229 1.33 18.05 23.79
C GLY A 229 0.03 17.32 23.42
N VAL A 230 0.03 16.49 22.37
CA VAL A 230 -1.07 15.56 22.09
C VAL A 230 -1.01 14.34 23.01
N LEU A 231 0.16 13.75 23.21
CA LEU A 231 0.34 12.55 24.04
C LEU A 231 -0.10 12.79 25.49
N THR A 232 0.24 13.94 26.08
CA THR A 232 -0.13 14.30 27.46
C THR A 232 -1.61 14.62 27.68
N GLN A 233 -2.43 14.64 26.62
CA GLN A 233 -3.90 14.72 26.72
C GLN A 233 -4.57 13.33 26.81
N LEU A 234 -3.80 12.24 26.71
CA LEU A 234 -4.29 10.88 26.87
C LEU A 234 -4.15 10.41 28.32
N ASN A 235 -4.79 9.29 28.68
CA ASN A 235 -4.64 8.70 30.02
C ASN A 235 -3.22 8.15 30.26
N GLU A 236 -2.84 8.02 31.53
CA GLU A 236 -1.49 7.61 31.96
C GLU A 236 -1.01 6.31 31.30
N TYR A 237 -1.85 5.27 31.29
CA TYR A 237 -1.53 3.99 30.65
C TYR A 237 -1.15 4.16 29.18
N THR A 238 -1.90 5.00 28.46
CA THR A 238 -1.65 5.31 27.04
C THR A 238 -0.39 6.17 26.85
N ILE A 239 -0.08 7.07 27.79
CA ILE A 239 1.17 7.83 27.80
C ILE A 239 2.36 6.87 27.94
N TYR A 240 2.36 5.98 28.94
CA TYR A 240 3.42 4.99 29.13
C TYR A 240 3.55 4.04 27.94
N LEU A 241 2.43 3.56 27.39
CA LEU A 241 2.42 2.72 26.19
C LEU A 241 2.95 3.47 24.96
N GLY A 242 2.67 4.77 24.81
CA GLY A 242 3.24 5.62 23.78
C GLY A 242 4.76 5.79 23.94
N MET A 243 5.24 6.05 25.15
CA MET A 243 6.68 6.14 25.44
C MET A 243 7.42 4.83 25.18
N ALA A 244 6.78 3.67 25.40
CA ALA A 244 7.36 2.36 25.08
C ALA A 244 7.67 2.14 23.58
N SER A 245 7.10 2.96 22.68
CA SER A 245 7.46 2.94 21.25
C SER A 245 8.83 3.56 20.94
N VAL A 246 9.34 4.46 21.78
CA VAL A 246 10.52 5.29 21.49
C VAL A 246 11.76 4.45 21.17
N PRO A 247 12.12 3.39 21.91
CA PRO A 247 13.26 2.54 21.56
C PRO A 247 13.14 1.90 20.18
N LEU A 248 11.92 1.51 19.77
CA LEU A 248 11.67 0.90 18.46
C LEU A 248 11.80 1.94 17.34
N VAL A 249 11.25 3.15 17.54
CA VAL A 249 11.36 4.28 16.60
C VAL A 249 12.81 4.70 16.39
N LEU A 250 13.61 4.75 17.46
CA LEU A 250 15.05 5.05 17.37
C LEU A 250 15.85 3.92 16.71
N ALA A 251 15.47 2.66 16.92
CA ALA A 251 16.14 1.52 16.29
C ALA A 251 15.82 1.35 14.80
N TYR A 252 14.61 1.71 14.35
CA TYR A 252 14.13 1.44 12.99
C TYR A 252 15.07 1.91 11.86
N PRO A 253 15.62 3.15 11.85
CA PRO A 253 16.50 3.61 10.78
C PRO A 253 17.77 2.76 10.63
N LEU A 254 18.25 2.14 11.71
CA LEU A 254 19.40 1.25 11.69
C LEU A 254 19.07 -0.11 11.05
N MET A 255 17.82 -0.58 11.15
CA MET A 255 17.42 -1.93 10.74
C MET A 255 17.75 -2.26 9.28
N LYS A 256 17.66 -1.29 8.36
CA LYS A 256 18.04 -1.44 6.94
C LYS A 256 19.49 -1.87 6.70
N ARG A 257 20.38 -1.68 7.69
CA ARG A 257 21.80 -2.06 7.64
C ARG A 257 22.09 -3.40 8.30
N TRP A 258 21.19 -3.89 9.15
CA TRP A 258 21.42 -5.07 10.01
C TRP A 258 20.55 -6.27 9.63
N THR A 259 19.31 -6.06 9.20
CA THR A 259 18.36 -7.14 8.87
C THR A 259 17.90 -7.08 7.42
N ASP A 260 17.58 -8.26 6.88
CA ASP A 260 16.92 -8.44 5.58
C ASP A 260 15.40 -8.12 5.62
N TYR A 261 14.86 -7.88 6.81
CA TYR A 261 13.43 -7.65 7.04
C TYR A 261 13.10 -6.27 7.63
N PRO A 262 13.66 -5.13 7.15
CA PRO A 262 13.37 -3.82 7.74
C PRO A 262 11.90 -3.42 7.61
N GLN A 263 11.17 -3.95 6.61
CA GLN A 263 9.72 -3.83 6.47
C GLN A 263 8.94 -4.37 7.68
N LEU A 264 9.44 -5.42 8.34
CA LEU A 264 8.80 -5.95 9.56
C LEU A 264 8.98 -5.01 10.75
N PHE A 265 10.18 -4.42 10.90
CA PHE A 265 10.45 -3.41 11.92
C PHE A 265 9.72 -2.09 11.66
N LEU A 266 9.52 -1.72 10.38
CA LEU A 266 8.57 -0.68 10.01
C LEU A 266 7.16 -1.06 10.47
N GLY A 267 6.68 -2.26 10.15
CA GLY A 267 5.38 -2.74 10.63
C GLY A 267 5.22 -2.60 12.15
N ILE A 268 6.18 -3.08 12.93
CA ILE A 268 6.17 -2.99 14.39
C ILE A 268 6.09 -1.53 14.87
N THR A 269 6.94 -0.64 14.36
CA THR A 269 6.94 0.78 14.77
C THR A 269 5.71 1.55 14.30
N PHE A 270 5.30 1.35 13.05
CA PHE A 270 4.32 2.17 12.36
C PHE A 270 2.87 1.83 12.71
N ASN A 271 2.62 0.67 13.33
CA ASN A 271 1.27 0.24 13.73
C ASN A 271 1.03 0.37 15.25
N TRP A 272 1.94 1.00 16.00
CA TRP A 272 1.83 1.15 17.45
C TRP A 272 0.53 1.85 17.91
N GLY A 273 -0.04 2.69 17.05
CA GLY A 273 -1.37 3.27 17.24
C GLY A 273 -2.48 2.24 17.49
N ALA A 274 -2.39 1.03 16.92
CA ALA A 274 -3.34 -0.05 17.18
C ALA A 274 -3.32 -0.55 18.63
N LEU A 275 -2.18 -0.45 19.32
CA LEU A 275 -2.09 -0.72 20.76
C LEU A 275 -2.67 0.46 21.56
N MET A 276 -2.36 1.69 21.15
CA MET A 276 -2.75 2.91 21.87
C MET A 276 -4.24 3.26 21.76
N GLY A 277 -4.94 2.92 20.67
CA GLY A 277 -6.32 3.35 20.47
C GLY A 277 -7.29 2.83 21.53
N TRP A 278 -7.31 1.52 21.77
CA TRP A 278 -8.13 0.90 22.81
C TRP A 278 -7.73 1.38 24.22
N ALA A 279 -6.43 1.47 24.46
CA ALA A 279 -5.86 2.03 25.68
C ALA A 279 -6.35 3.46 25.94
N ALA A 280 -6.47 4.31 24.92
CA ALA A 280 -6.90 5.70 25.05
C ALA A 280 -8.33 5.82 25.60
N THR A 281 -9.22 4.89 25.23
CA THR A 281 -10.61 4.84 25.72
C THR A 281 -10.73 4.18 27.09
N HIS A 282 -10.03 3.07 27.33
CA HIS A 282 -10.26 2.20 28.50
C HIS A 282 -9.23 2.32 29.63
N GLY A 283 -8.09 3.00 29.43
CA GLY A 283 -6.98 3.04 30.39
C GLY A 283 -6.25 1.71 30.57
N SER A 284 -6.52 0.72 29.71
CA SER A 284 -5.88 -0.61 29.68
C SER A 284 -6.04 -1.24 28.29
N CYS A 285 -5.30 -2.32 27.99
CA CYS A 285 -5.47 -3.09 26.74
C CYS A 285 -6.22 -4.41 26.99
N ASP A 286 -7.25 -4.67 26.18
CA ASP A 286 -7.83 -6.00 26.03
C ASP A 286 -6.98 -6.80 25.02
N TRP A 287 -6.04 -7.60 25.52
CA TRP A 287 -5.02 -8.25 24.68
C TRP A 287 -5.57 -9.24 23.63
N PRO A 288 -6.57 -10.10 23.92
CA PRO A 288 -7.29 -10.89 22.92
C PRO A 288 -7.77 -10.10 21.69
N ILE A 289 -8.22 -8.85 21.87
CA ILE A 289 -8.69 -7.99 20.75
C ILE A 289 -7.53 -7.18 20.15
N VAL A 290 -6.72 -6.55 20.99
CA VAL A 290 -5.71 -5.56 20.58
C VAL A 290 -4.50 -6.22 19.91
N LEU A 291 -4.08 -7.41 20.35
CA LEU A 291 -2.89 -8.06 19.80
C LEU A 291 -3.09 -8.62 18.39
N PRO A 292 -4.21 -9.32 18.05
CA PRO A 292 -4.50 -9.73 16.68
C PRO A 292 -4.72 -8.55 15.73
N LEU A 293 -5.32 -7.45 16.21
CA LEU A 293 -5.45 -6.21 15.43
C LEU A 293 -4.07 -5.66 15.05
N TYR A 294 -3.19 -5.50 16.04
CA TYR A 294 -1.82 -5.02 15.83
C TYR A 294 -1.02 -5.94 14.91
N ALA A 295 -1.07 -7.26 15.12
CA ALA A 295 -0.43 -8.24 14.25
C ALA A 295 -0.94 -8.16 12.79
N SER A 296 -2.24 -7.94 12.61
CA SER A 296 -2.85 -7.73 11.28
C SER A 296 -2.33 -6.47 10.60
N ALA A 297 -2.20 -5.38 11.35
CA ALA A 297 -1.68 -4.10 10.87
C ALA A 297 -0.17 -4.16 10.53
N VAL A 298 0.62 -4.90 11.33
CA VAL A 298 2.02 -5.22 11.03
C VAL A 298 2.13 -6.04 9.74
N ALA A 299 1.34 -7.11 9.59
CA ALA A 299 1.34 -7.94 8.39
C ALA A 299 0.95 -7.14 7.12
N TRP A 300 -0.07 -6.29 7.22
CA TRP A 300 -0.47 -5.35 6.17
C TRP A 300 0.67 -4.42 5.75
N THR A 301 1.43 -3.91 6.72
CA THR A 301 2.58 -3.04 6.45
C THR A 301 3.69 -3.75 5.71
N VAL A 302 4.00 -5.00 6.09
CA VAL A 302 4.94 -5.81 5.31
C VAL A 302 4.43 -6.04 3.89
N VAL A 303 3.12 -6.25 3.68
CA VAL A 303 2.52 -6.39 2.34
C VAL A 303 2.71 -5.14 1.49
N TYR A 304 2.24 -3.97 1.94
CA TYR A 304 2.32 -2.78 1.08
C TYR A 304 3.76 -2.26 0.91
N ASP A 305 4.59 -2.33 1.95
CA ASP A 305 5.93 -1.72 1.91
C ASP A 305 6.93 -2.62 1.16
N THR A 306 6.75 -3.95 1.20
CA THR A 306 7.51 -4.86 0.31
C THR A 306 7.17 -4.62 -1.16
N LEU A 307 5.88 -4.44 -1.51
CA LEU A 307 5.50 -4.06 -2.87
C LEU A 307 6.12 -2.71 -3.27
N TYR A 308 6.11 -1.73 -2.37
CA TYR A 308 6.67 -0.41 -2.63
C TYR A 308 8.20 -0.45 -2.83
N ALA A 309 8.91 -1.26 -2.04
CA ALA A 309 10.37 -1.41 -2.06
C ALA A 309 10.92 -2.02 -3.37
N HIS A 310 10.12 -2.75 -4.15
CA HIS A 310 10.53 -3.24 -5.48
C HIS A 310 10.93 -2.11 -6.44
N GLN A 311 10.50 -0.87 -6.19
CA GLN A 311 10.89 0.31 -6.98
C GLN A 311 12.36 0.70 -6.79
N ASP A 312 12.88 0.63 -5.57
CA ASP A 312 14.25 1.04 -5.23
C ASP A 312 15.24 -0.16 -5.31
N LYS A 313 14.73 -1.39 -5.49
CA LYS A 313 15.47 -2.67 -5.50
C LYS A 313 16.82 -2.66 -6.23
N ARG A 314 16.92 -1.99 -7.39
CA ARG A 314 18.17 -1.92 -8.17
C ARG A 314 19.24 -1.06 -7.51
N ASP A 315 18.83 0.03 -6.87
CA ASP A 315 19.75 0.96 -6.20
C ASP A 315 20.06 0.44 -4.78
N ASP A 316 19.09 -0.14 -4.08
CA ASP A 316 19.33 -0.89 -2.83
C ASP A 316 20.43 -1.95 -3.02
N SER A 317 20.31 -2.80 -4.06
CA SER A 317 21.30 -3.84 -4.37
C SER A 317 22.68 -3.30 -4.73
N ARG A 318 22.79 -2.07 -5.26
CA ARG A 318 24.09 -1.43 -5.57
C ARG A 318 24.72 -0.80 -4.34
N LEU A 319 23.89 -0.27 -3.44
CA LEU A 319 24.31 0.41 -2.20
C LEU A 319 24.48 -0.56 -1.02
N GLY A 320 24.20 -1.85 -1.19
CA GLY A 320 24.25 -2.86 -0.13
C GLY A 320 23.15 -2.72 0.91
N ILE A 321 22.06 -2.02 0.58
CA ILE A 321 20.89 -1.84 1.45
C ILE A 321 20.05 -3.12 1.38
N ARG A 322 19.64 -3.63 2.54
CA ARG A 322 18.84 -4.85 2.65
C ARG A 322 17.35 -4.51 2.67
N SER A 323 16.52 -5.34 2.04
CA SER A 323 15.06 -5.16 2.00
C SER A 323 14.34 -6.46 1.65
N THR A 324 13.10 -6.64 2.11
CA THR A 324 12.30 -7.84 1.81
C THR A 324 12.07 -8.06 0.31
N ALA A 325 12.08 -6.99 -0.50
CA ALA A 325 11.99 -7.06 -1.95
C ALA A 325 13.22 -7.74 -2.60
N LEU A 326 14.40 -7.59 -1.99
CA LEU A 326 15.60 -8.35 -2.36
C LEU A 326 15.54 -9.78 -1.82
N THR A 327 15.19 -9.95 -0.54
CA THR A 327 15.16 -11.25 0.16
C THR A 327 14.18 -12.25 -0.45
N PHE A 328 12.96 -11.81 -0.78
CA PHE A 328 11.95 -12.66 -1.40
C PHE A 328 12.13 -12.77 -2.93
N GLY A 329 12.84 -11.83 -3.55
CA GLY A 329 13.01 -11.75 -4.99
C GLY A 329 11.68 -11.65 -5.77
N ASP A 330 11.75 -11.76 -7.09
CA ASP A 330 10.58 -11.54 -7.95
C ASP A 330 9.60 -12.74 -7.94
N SER A 331 10.12 -13.95 -7.75
CA SER A 331 9.33 -15.18 -7.66
C SER A 331 8.71 -15.41 -6.28
N GLY A 332 9.43 -15.10 -5.20
CA GLY A 332 8.97 -15.35 -3.82
C GLY A 332 8.08 -14.24 -3.24
N THR A 333 8.17 -13.01 -3.75
CA THR A 333 7.37 -11.87 -3.22
C THR A 333 5.87 -12.17 -3.21
N LYS A 334 5.25 -12.47 -4.37
CA LYS A 334 3.79 -12.64 -4.43
C LYS A 334 3.26 -13.77 -3.53
N PRO A 335 3.88 -14.97 -3.48
CA PRO A 335 3.51 -16.01 -2.52
C PRO A 335 3.58 -15.56 -1.05
N VAL A 336 4.70 -14.96 -0.62
CA VAL A 336 4.87 -14.53 0.79
C VAL A 336 3.87 -13.44 1.16
N LEU A 337 3.66 -12.45 0.29
CA LEU A 337 2.70 -11.38 0.56
C LEU A 337 1.23 -11.85 0.51
N THR A 338 0.93 -12.89 -0.27
CA THR A 338 -0.37 -13.57 -0.21
C THR A 338 -0.58 -14.23 1.16
N GLY A 339 0.44 -14.93 1.68
CA GLY A 339 0.41 -15.52 3.02
C GLY A 339 0.23 -14.48 4.12
N LEU A 340 0.94 -13.35 4.04
CA LEU A 340 0.79 -12.23 4.99
C LEU A 340 -0.57 -11.54 4.89
N SER A 341 -1.14 -11.43 3.68
CA SER A 341 -2.51 -10.92 3.49
C SER A 341 -3.56 -11.86 4.07
N ALA A 342 -3.38 -13.18 3.94
CA ALA A 342 -4.22 -14.17 4.59
C ALA A 342 -4.08 -14.13 6.12
N ALA A 343 -2.87 -13.91 6.64
CA ALA A 343 -2.63 -13.73 8.08
C ALA A 343 -3.30 -12.45 8.62
N MET A 344 -3.25 -11.33 7.89
CA MET A 344 -3.98 -10.11 8.22
C MET A 344 -5.50 -10.37 8.27
N VAL A 345 -6.06 -11.03 7.26
CA VAL A 345 -7.50 -11.33 7.23
C VAL A 345 -7.88 -12.28 8.37
N GLY A 346 -7.07 -13.31 8.64
CA GLY A 346 -7.26 -14.22 9.77
C GLY A 346 -7.23 -13.51 11.13
N GLY A 347 -6.27 -12.60 11.33
CA GLY A 347 -6.20 -11.79 12.55
C GLY A 347 -7.39 -10.84 12.71
N LEU A 348 -7.87 -10.22 11.63
CA LEU A 348 -9.11 -9.44 11.63
C LEU A 348 -10.34 -10.29 11.94
N LEU A 349 -10.43 -11.53 11.43
CA LEU A 349 -11.52 -12.45 11.79
C LEU A 349 -11.49 -12.80 13.29
N LEU A 350 -10.31 -13.02 13.88
CA LEU A 350 -10.17 -13.21 15.33
C LEU A 350 -10.63 -11.97 16.11
N VAL A 351 -10.22 -10.76 15.69
CA VAL A 351 -10.72 -9.49 16.28
C VAL A 351 -12.25 -9.45 16.28
N GLY A 352 -12.90 -9.82 15.17
CA GLY A 352 -14.36 -9.81 15.07
C GLY A 352 -15.06 -10.81 15.98
N ILE A 353 -14.41 -11.92 16.32
CA ILE A 353 -14.93 -12.95 17.24
C ILE A 353 -14.74 -12.50 18.69
N GLU A 354 -13.51 -12.13 19.08
CA GLU A 354 -13.18 -11.71 20.45
C GLU A 354 -13.92 -10.42 20.85
N ALA A 355 -14.19 -9.53 19.88
CA ALA A 355 -14.89 -8.28 20.10
C ALA A 355 -16.42 -8.35 19.90
N ASP A 356 -16.99 -9.53 19.62
CA ASP A 356 -18.43 -9.78 19.34
C ASP A 356 -19.04 -8.78 18.32
N LEU A 357 -18.39 -8.66 17.16
CA LEU A 357 -18.85 -7.75 16.10
C LEU A 357 -19.96 -8.37 15.24
N SER A 358 -20.93 -7.55 14.84
CA SER A 358 -22.00 -7.99 13.94
C SER A 358 -21.49 -8.39 12.55
N TRP A 359 -22.33 -9.13 11.81
CA TRP A 359 -22.03 -9.66 10.46
C TRP A 359 -21.52 -8.61 9.45
N HIS A 360 -21.86 -7.33 9.63
CA HIS A 360 -21.36 -6.20 8.84
C HIS A 360 -19.82 -6.09 8.84
N PHE A 361 -19.17 -6.40 9.97
CA PHE A 361 -17.72 -6.43 10.06
C PHE A 361 -17.12 -7.47 9.11
N TYR A 362 -17.66 -8.68 9.13
CA TYR A 362 -17.19 -9.81 8.32
C TYR A 362 -17.35 -9.54 6.82
N LEU A 363 -18.44 -8.88 6.40
CA LEU A 363 -18.57 -8.39 5.02
C LEU A 363 -17.43 -7.43 4.62
N GLY A 364 -17.16 -6.41 5.44
CA GLY A 364 -16.11 -5.43 5.15
C GLY A 364 -14.69 -6.01 5.22
N THR A 365 -14.47 -7.02 6.06
CA THR A 365 -13.25 -7.85 6.07
C THR A 365 -13.13 -8.66 4.76
N GLY A 366 -14.23 -9.17 4.20
CA GLY A 366 -14.27 -9.78 2.87
C GLY A 366 -13.95 -8.80 1.72
N LEU A 367 -14.45 -7.56 1.80
CA LEU A 367 -14.08 -6.48 0.86
C LEU A 367 -12.60 -6.11 0.98
N THR A 368 -12.06 -6.08 2.21
CA THR A 368 -10.64 -5.85 2.48
C THR A 368 -9.77 -6.95 1.86
N ALA A 369 -10.13 -8.22 2.06
CA ALA A 369 -9.46 -9.37 1.44
C ALA A 369 -9.49 -9.29 -0.09
N SER A 370 -10.62 -8.87 -0.67
CA SER A 370 -10.78 -8.68 -2.12
C SER A 370 -9.87 -7.56 -2.66
N HIS A 371 -9.71 -6.46 -1.93
CA HIS A 371 -8.82 -5.35 -2.30
C HIS A 371 -7.34 -5.77 -2.25
N LEU A 372 -6.92 -6.50 -1.21
CA LEU A 372 -5.56 -7.04 -1.09
C LEU A 372 -5.26 -8.05 -2.20
N ALA A 373 -6.20 -8.94 -2.51
CA ALA A 373 -6.09 -9.88 -3.63
C ALA A 373 -5.95 -9.14 -4.97
N TRP A 374 -6.77 -8.12 -5.23
CA TRP A 374 -6.64 -7.27 -6.42
C TRP A 374 -5.25 -6.61 -6.48
N GLN A 375 -4.75 -6.06 -5.36
CA GLN A 375 -3.42 -5.45 -5.32
C GLN A 375 -2.33 -6.44 -5.72
N LEU A 376 -2.30 -7.64 -5.12
CA LEU A 376 -1.26 -8.65 -5.35
C LEU A 376 -1.33 -9.29 -6.74
N ILE A 377 -2.54 -9.60 -7.22
CA ILE A 377 -2.74 -10.16 -8.56
C ILE A 377 -2.23 -9.17 -9.62
N THR A 378 -2.63 -7.90 -9.51
CA THR A 378 -2.38 -6.87 -10.54
C THR A 378 -1.09 -6.06 -10.33
N ALA A 379 -0.32 -6.32 -9.28
CA ALA A 379 0.99 -5.73 -9.08
C ALA A 379 1.99 -6.20 -10.15
N ASP A 380 2.64 -5.27 -10.83
CA ASP A 380 3.80 -5.56 -11.68
C ASP A 380 5.06 -5.08 -10.96
N LEU A 381 5.89 -6.03 -10.51
CA LEU A 381 7.12 -5.77 -9.76
C LEU A 381 8.18 -5.01 -10.57
N ASN A 382 8.03 -4.91 -11.90
CA ASN A 382 8.95 -4.19 -12.78
C ASN A 382 8.50 -2.75 -13.09
N CYS A 383 7.29 -2.36 -12.68
CA CYS A 383 6.66 -1.11 -13.08
C CYS A 383 6.44 -0.17 -11.87
N SER A 384 7.32 0.82 -11.71
CA SER A 384 7.26 1.73 -10.56
C SER A 384 5.95 2.52 -10.45
N SER A 385 5.36 2.95 -11.56
CA SER A 385 4.07 3.65 -11.54
C SER A 385 2.92 2.74 -11.09
N ASN A 386 2.92 1.45 -11.49
CA ASN A 386 1.98 0.45 -10.99
C ASN A 386 2.15 0.26 -9.46
N LEU A 387 3.38 0.05 -8.99
CA LEU A 387 3.69 -0.14 -7.56
C LEU A 387 3.32 1.09 -6.72
N SER A 388 3.60 2.30 -7.20
CA SER A 388 3.19 3.55 -6.51
C SER A 388 1.66 3.67 -6.43
N ALA A 389 0.93 3.34 -7.51
CA ALA A 389 -0.53 3.34 -7.49
C ALA A 389 -1.11 2.27 -6.54
N ARG A 390 -0.46 1.09 -6.42
CA ARG A 390 -0.83 0.05 -5.46
C ARG A 390 -0.56 0.49 -4.03
N PHE A 391 0.59 1.10 -3.75
CA PHE A 391 0.91 1.70 -2.45
C PHE A 391 -0.11 2.78 -2.06
N GLU A 392 -0.42 3.72 -2.95
CA GLU A 392 -1.44 4.75 -2.72
C GLU A 392 -2.86 4.22 -2.50
N SER A 393 -3.20 3.05 -3.05
CA SER A 393 -4.52 2.45 -2.84
C SER A 393 -4.73 1.90 -1.42
N ASN A 394 -3.68 1.73 -0.61
CA ASN A 394 -3.79 1.23 0.76
C ASN A 394 -4.58 2.16 1.69
N LYS A 395 -4.72 3.46 1.37
CA LYS A 395 -5.68 4.32 2.08
C LYS A 395 -7.11 3.75 2.10
N TRP A 396 -7.47 2.95 1.10
CA TRP A 396 -8.76 2.26 1.02
C TRP A 396 -8.80 0.97 1.85
N VAL A 397 -7.71 0.21 1.95
CA VAL A 397 -7.64 -0.92 2.91
C VAL A 397 -7.85 -0.40 4.34
N GLY A 398 -7.18 0.71 4.67
CA GLY A 398 -7.41 1.49 5.88
C GLY A 398 -8.87 1.83 6.15
N GLY A 399 -9.50 2.51 5.19
CA GLY A 399 -10.90 2.94 5.29
C GLY A 399 -11.92 1.79 5.29
N LEU A 400 -11.65 0.68 4.58
CA LEU A 400 -12.51 -0.50 4.54
C LEU A 400 -12.56 -1.21 5.91
N VAL A 401 -11.40 -1.42 6.54
CA VAL A 401 -11.31 -2.01 7.88
C VAL A 401 -11.90 -1.07 8.93
N PHE A 402 -11.66 0.25 8.83
CA PHE A 402 -12.27 1.21 9.74
C PHE A 402 -13.80 1.21 9.62
N GLY A 403 -14.32 1.27 8.39
CA GLY A 403 -15.76 1.24 8.13
C GLY A 403 -16.41 -0.09 8.54
N SER A 404 -15.72 -1.22 8.36
CA SER A 404 -16.22 -2.54 8.78
C SER A 404 -16.29 -2.65 10.31
N ILE A 405 -15.30 -2.11 11.03
CA ILE A 405 -15.30 -2.06 12.50
C ILE A 405 -16.44 -1.16 12.99
N VAL A 406 -16.58 0.06 12.45
CA VAL A 406 -17.64 1.00 12.88
C VAL A 406 -19.03 0.40 12.61
N ALA A 407 -19.28 -0.16 11.43
CA ALA A 407 -20.54 -0.83 11.13
C ALA A 407 -20.74 -2.09 11.99
N GLY A 408 -19.68 -2.87 12.20
CA GLY A 408 -19.67 -4.03 13.06
C GLY A 408 -20.15 -3.72 14.47
N ARG A 409 -19.50 -2.74 15.12
CA ARG A 409 -19.75 -2.30 16.50
C ARG A 409 -21.05 -1.52 16.68
N TYR A 410 -21.47 -0.75 15.69
CA TYR A 410 -22.72 0.04 15.75
C TYR A 410 -23.98 -0.82 15.56
N PHE A 411 -23.87 -1.96 14.87
CA PHE A 411 -24.96 -2.92 14.66
C PHE A 411 -24.78 -4.23 15.44
N THR A 412 -23.87 -4.25 16.42
CA THR A 412 -23.90 -5.19 17.56
C THR A 412 -24.88 -4.62 18.59
#